data_AF-A0A4U9HGZ7-F1
#
_entry.id   AF-A0A4U9HGZ7-F1
#
_cell.length_a   1.000
_cell.length_b   1.000
_cell.length_c   1.000
_cell.angle_alpha   90.00
_cell.angle_beta   90.00
_cell.angle_gamma   90.00
#
_symmetry.space_group_name_H-M   'P 1'
#
loop_
_entity.id
_entity.type
_entity.pdbx_description
1 polymer ?
#
loop_
_entity_poly.entity_id
_entity_poly.type
_entity_poly.pdbx_seq_one_letter_code
_entity_poly.pdbx_strand_id
1 'polypeptide(L)'
;MELNLIPNVLYDHPQTIYLNKVTTLIGENGSGKSSVLQSIFNQKLSKKDYTDQKIVCFSSGQNEKFSNEFLRYLRQTQADENNLQFSCFYFDKSWSKLLIFLASSIKKSGKVRQFLISSGYADEVDGLDTSSILKIAFRVDSQYVRQVQDALNREARGDTNTIRQTAFHRTLESFIENCIQDQYDFDEPIKKNVFDIRQDDVLSVSFDTERLEDGEASKITFDPEIGFFIRACHNTNFLDKEASSLFLKNGLELGDLSDGEFQILFLYSIIDLFDSEETIFIFDEADSHLHFKNVERFWNCLKRN
;
A
#
# COMPACT_ATOMS: atom_id res chain seq x y z
N MET A 1 21.32 -1.78 12.76
CA MET A 1 20.20 -1.38 13.63
C MET A 1 20.10 -2.37 14.78
N GLU A 2 19.85 -1.91 15.99
CA GLU A 2 19.62 -2.77 17.15
C GLU A 2 18.10 -2.91 17.36
N LEU A 3 17.59 -4.13 17.47
CA LEU A 3 16.20 -4.45 17.79
C LEU A 3 16.12 -5.07 19.18
N ASN A 4 15.36 -4.46 20.07
CA ASN A 4 15.10 -5.02 21.40
C ASN A 4 13.73 -5.69 21.41
N LEU A 5 13.70 -7.01 21.33
CA LEU A 5 12.48 -7.79 21.37
C LEU A 5 12.00 -7.97 22.81
N ILE A 6 10.74 -7.64 23.05
CA ILE A 6 10.08 -7.98 24.31
C ILE A 6 9.85 -9.50 24.41
N PRO A 7 9.76 -10.05 25.64
CA PRO A 7 9.28 -11.40 25.88
C PRO A 7 8.00 -11.70 25.10
N ASN A 8 7.90 -12.91 24.56
CA ASN A 8 6.72 -13.40 23.85
C ASN A 8 6.31 -14.80 24.36
N VAL A 9 5.21 -15.34 23.85
CA VAL A 9 4.63 -16.62 24.30
C VAL A 9 5.60 -17.80 24.16
N LEU A 10 6.58 -17.72 23.27
CA LEU A 10 7.57 -18.77 23.01
C LEU A 10 8.90 -18.55 23.75
N TYR A 11 9.16 -17.34 24.25
CA TYR A 11 10.41 -17.01 24.93
C TYR A 11 10.20 -15.82 25.88
N ASP A 12 10.40 -16.06 27.17
CA ASP A 12 10.01 -15.17 28.28
C ASP A 12 11.08 -14.16 28.70
N HIS A 13 12.25 -14.16 28.06
CA HIS A 13 13.32 -13.19 28.29
C HIS A 13 13.42 -12.15 27.15
N PRO A 14 13.81 -10.90 27.43
CA PRO A 14 14.14 -9.94 26.38
C PRO A 14 15.29 -10.43 25.50
N GLN A 15 15.24 -10.10 24.20
CA GLN A 15 16.32 -10.43 23.26
C GLN A 15 16.76 -9.18 22.51
N THR A 16 18.06 -9.07 22.24
CA THR A 16 18.61 -8.02 21.38
C THR A 16 19.10 -8.64 20.09
N ILE A 17 18.58 -8.17 18.94
CA ILE A 17 18.99 -8.61 17.61
C ILE A 17 19.67 -7.44 16.90
N TYR A 18 20.87 -7.68 16.39
CA TYR A 18 21.56 -6.73 15.53
C TYR A 18 21.21 -7.01 14.07
N LEU A 19 20.44 -6.10 13.47
CA LEU A 19 20.09 -6.16 12.05
C LEU A 19 21.11 -5.39 11.21
N ASN A 20 21.64 -6.09 10.21
CA ASN A 20 22.31 -5.48 9.07
C ASN A 20 21.25 -5.00 8.05
N LYS A 21 21.70 -4.31 7.00
CA LYS A 21 20.85 -3.81 5.89
C LYS A 21 19.86 -4.87 5.38
N VAL A 22 20.35 -6.11 5.24
CA VAL A 22 19.52 -7.28 4.98
C VAL A 22 19.83 -8.30 6.07
N THR A 23 18.79 -8.80 6.74
CA THR A 23 18.91 -9.84 7.75
C THR A 23 17.88 -10.93 7.49
N THR A 24 18.34 -12.19 7.46
CA THR A 24 17.51 -13.35 7.19
C THR A 24 17.41 -14.19 8.45
N LEU A 25 16.18 -14.43 8.92
CA LEU A 25 15.92 -15.34 10.04
C LEU A 25 15.75 -16.75 9.49
N ILE A 26 16.72 -17.63 9.77
CA ILE A 26 16.72 -19.03 9.31
C ILE A 26 16.48 -19.95 10.52
N GLY A 27 15.55 -20.89 10.39
CA GLY A 27 15.25 -21.87 11.43
C GLY A 27 14.11 -22.80 11.01
N GLU A 28 13.93 -23.90 11.73
CA GLU A 28 12.87 -24.88 11.48
C GLU A 28 11.46 -24.30 11.71
N ASN A 29 10.43 -24.99 11.25
CA ASN A 29 9.05 -24.58 11.50
C ASN A 29 8.78 -24.54 13.01
N GLY A 30 8.10 -23.48 13.48
CA GLY A 30 7.86 -23.28 14.91
C GLY A 30 9.01 -22.63 15.69
N SER A 31 10.15 -22.31 15.06
CA SER A 31 11.30 -21.68 15.73
C SER A 31 11.09 -20.20 16.13
N GLY A 32 9.88 -19.65 16.01
CA GLY A 32 9.54 -18.29 16.43
C GLY A 32 9.92 -17.15 15.45
N LYS A 33 10.35 -17.44 14.21
CA LYS A 33 10.71 -16.42 13.20
C LYS A 33 9.62 -15.36 13.00
N SER A 34 8.39 -15.81 12.75
CA SER A 34 7.24 -14.93 12.54
C SER A 34 6.91 -14.13 13.81
N SER A 35 7.15 -14.68 15.01
CA SER A 35 6.96 -13.95 16.28
C SER A 35 7.97 -12.82 16.48
N VAL A 36 9.20 -12.97 16.00
CA VAL A 36 10.20 -11.89 15.99
C VAL A 36 9.74 -10.75 15.09
N LEU A 37 9.35 -11.06 13.85
CA LEU A 37 8.85 -10.09 12.88
C LEU A 37 7.59 -9.36 13.40
N GLN A 38 6.70 -10.09 14.06
CA GLN A 38 5.50 -9.54 14.72
C GLN A 38 5.84 -8.58 15.87
N SER A 39 6.87 -8.88 16.67
CA SER A 39 7.29 -8.02 17.77
C SER A 39 7.75 -6.63 17.29
N ILE A 40 8.53 -6.58 16.20
CA ILE A 40 8.98 -5.32 15.58
C ILE A 40 7.76 -4.49 15.14
N PHE A 41 6.81 -5.14 14.46
CA PHE A 41 5.59 -4.50 14.02
C PHE A 41 4.78 -3.91 15.19
N ASN A 42 4.56 -4.69 16.25
CA ASN A 42 3.82 -4.25 17.42
C ASN A 42 4.50 -3.10 18.17
N GLN A 43 5.82 -3.04 18.19
CA GLN A 43 6.56 -1.94 18.79
C GLN A 43 6.30 -0.61 18.07
N LYS A 44 6.33 -0.61 16.74
CA LYS A 44 5.93 0.54 15.92
C LYS A 44 4.50 0.98 16.18
N LEU A 45 3.57 0.02 16.17
CA LEU A 45 2.15 0.30 16.42
C LEU A 45 1.91 0.90 17.80
N SER A 46 2.68 0.47 18.81
CA SER A 46 2.61 0.98 20.18
C SER A 46 3.24 2.37 20.36
N LYS A 47 3.83 2.95 19.31
CA LYS A 47 4.58 4.22 19.32
C LYS A 47 5.71 4.26 20.35
N LYS A 48 6.24 3.10 20.74
CA LYS A 48 7.35 2.98 21.71
C LYS A 48 8.71 3.06 21.03
N ASP A 49 8.85 2.33 19.93
CA ASP A 49 10.05 2.28 19.11
C ASP A 49 9.69 2.44 17.63
N TYR A 50 10.72 2.69 16.82
CA TYR A 50 10.63 2.86 15.37
C TYR A 50 9.74 4.00 14.88
N THR A 51 9.49 5.03 15.69
CA THR A 51 8.59 6.14 15.33
C THR A 51 8.99 6.86 14.06
N ASP A 52 10.30 6.89 13.78
CA ASP A 52 10.90 7.59 12.64
C ASP A 52 11.16 6.67 11.43
N GLN A 53 10.54 5.49 11.39
CA GLN A 53 10.67 4.55 10.28
C GLN A 53 9.32 4.21 9.65
N LYS A 54 9.30 3.99 8.35
CA LYS A 54 8.20 3.29 7.69
C LYS A 54 8.38 1.79 7.91
N ILE A 55 7.31 1.07 8.24
CA ILE A 55 7.32 -0.39 8.30
C ILE A 55 6.38 -0.94 7.23
N VAL A 56 6.92 -1.77 6.36
CA VAL A 56 6.17 -2.44 5.31
C VAL A 56 6.30 -3.94 5.48
N CYS A 57 5.18 -4.57 5.83
CA CYS A 57 5.10 -6.00 6.10
C CYS A 57 4.44 -6.72 4.94
N PHE A 58 4.98 -7.90 4.60
CA PHE A 58 4.40 -8.83 3.65
C PHE A 58 4.59 -10.26 4.13
N SER A 59 3.58 -11.10 3.89
CA SER A 59 3.64 -12.54 4.12
C SER A 59 2.95 -13.26 2.98
N SER A 60 3.60 -14.28 2.41
CA SER A 60 3.02 -15.14 1.38
C SER A 60 2.22 -16.33 1.94
N GLY A 61 2.44 -16.66 3.22
CA GLY A 61 1.80 -17.78 3.93
C GLY A 61 0.48 -17.43 4.61
N GLN A 62 -0.25 -18.46 5.07
CA GLN A 62 -1.49 -18.33 5.86
C GLN A 62 -1.21 -17.96 7.33
N ASN A 63 -0.29 -17.04 7.62
CA ASN A 63 -0.05 -16.63 8.99
C ASN A 63 -1.14 -15.66 9.47
N GLU A 64 -2.30 -16.23 9.86
CA GLU A 64 -3.49 -15.55 10.37
C GLU A 64 -3.19 -14.59 11.55
N LYS A 65 -2.10 -14.80 12.30
CA LYS A 65 -1.74 -13.98 13.46
C LYS A 65 -1.35 -12.53 13.10
N PHE A 66 -0.56 -12.32 12.05
CA PHE A 66 -0.22 -10.97 11.58
C PHE A 66 -1.47 -10.21 11.16
N SER A 67 -2.32 -10.86 10.36
CA SER A 67 -3.57 -10.28 9.90
C SER A 67 -4.50 -9.91 11.06
N ASN A 68 -4.65 -10.76 12.08
CA ASN A 68 -5.58 -10.52 13.18
C ASN A 68 -5.16 -9.36 14.11
N GLU A 69 -3.88 -9.25 14.46
CA GLU A 69 -3.38 -8.13 15.27
C GLU A 69 -3.33 -6.83 14.49
N PHE A 70 -2.93 -6.88 13.20
CA PHE A 70 -3.00 -5.71 12.32
C PHE A 70 -4.44 -5.23 12.12
N LEU A 71 -5.38 -6.13 11.87
CA LEU A 71 -6.81 -5.81 11.76
C LEU A 71 -7.37 -5.28 13.08
N ARG A 72 -6.85 -5.71 14.24
CA ARG A 72 -7.22 -5.16 15.54
C ARG A 72 -6.68 -3.74 15.71
N TYR A 73 -5.42 -3.50 15.34
CA TYR A 73 -4.85 -2.15 15.33
C TYR A 73 -5.63 -1.23 14.39
N LEU A 74 -5.84 -1.63 13.14
CA LEU A 74 -6.63 -0.86 12.17
C LEU A 74 -8.04 -0.54 12.70
N ARG A 75 -8.73 -1.50 13.31
CA ARG A 75 -10.05 -1.26 13.94
C ARG A 75 -10.00 -0.31 15.13
N GLN A 76 -8.91 -0.26 15.88
CA GLN A 76 -8.73 0.68 16.98
C GLN A 76 -8.36 2.08 16.47
N THR A 77 -7.64 2.18 15.35
CA THR A 77 -7.26 3.44 14.69
C THR A 77 -8.34 3.96 13.74
N GLN A 78 -9.34 3.15 13.36
CA GLN A 78 -10.53 3.57 12.61
C GLN A 78 -11.33 4.67 13.32
N ALA A 79 -11.19 4.86 14.64
CA ALA A 79 -11.82 5.99 15.33
C ALA A 79 -11.19 7.34 14.99
N ASP A 80 -9.96 7.35 14.46
CA ASP A 80 -9.23 8.54 13.99
C ASP A 80 -9.14 8.51 12.45
N GLU A 81 -10.29 8.48 11.76
CA GLU A 81 -10.39 8.46 10.27
C GLU A 81 -9.55 9.55 9.59
N ASN A 82 -9.31 10.68 10.27
CA ASN A 82 -8.52 11.81 9.77
C ASN A 82 -7.00 11.69 10.03
N ASN A 83 -6.55 10.74 10.84
CA ASN A 83 -5.17 10.68 11.35
C ASN A 83 -4.42 9.40 10.94
N LEU A 84 -4.98 8.60 10.03
CA LEU A 84 -4.32 7.43 9.42
C LEU A 84 -3.22 7.88 8.46
N GLN A 85 -2.18 8.49 9.02
CA GLN A 85 -0.89 8.69 8.40
C GLN A 85 -0.15 7.36 8.46
N PHE A 86 -0.35 6.54 7.43
CA PHE A 86 0.24 5.21 7.36
C PHE A 86 1.76 5.33 7.24
N SER A 87 2.45 4.98 8.32
CA SER A 87 3.88 4.68 8.34
C SER A 87 4.14 3.21 8.68
N CYS A 88 3.08 2.40 8.74
CA CYS A 88 3.13 1.00 9.11
C CYS A 88 1.97 0.28 8.43
N PHE A 89 2.24 -0.75 7.63
CA PHE A 89 1.20 -1.48 6.90
C PHE A 89 1.57 -2.92 6.60
N TYR A 90 0.55 -3.78 6.55
CA TYR A 90 0.68 -5.18 6.15
C TYR A 90 -0.08 -5.44 4.84
N PHE A 91 0.66 -5.89 3.82
CA PHE A 91 0.12 -6.24 2.52
C PHE A 91 -0.03 -7.76 2.38
N ASP A 92 -1.28 -8.21 2.26
CA ASP A 92 -1.62 -9.58 1.86
C ASP A 92 -1.85 -9.68 0.33
N LYS A 93 -2.13 -10.89 -0.16
CA LYS A 93 -2.33 -11.16 -1.59
C LYS A 93 -3.45 -10.35 -2.25
N SER A 94 -4.46 -9.87 -1.50
CA SER A 94 -5.54 -9.05 -2.07
C SER A 94 -5.05 -7.70 -2.60
N TRP A 95 -3.91 -7.20 -2.10
CA TRP A 95 -3.30 -5.96 -2.56
C TRP A 95 -2.47 -6.10 -3.83
N SER A 96 -2.14 -7.32 -4.25
CA SER A 96 -1.21 -7.59 -5.35
C SER A 96 -1.58 -6.87 -6.65
N LYS A 97 -2.85 -6.96 -7.07
CA LYS A 97 -3.35 -6.34 -8.31
C LYS A 97 -3.14 -4.81 -8.31
N LEU A 98 -3.51 -4.16 -7.22
CA LEU A 98 -3.39 -2.72 -7.07
C LEU A 98 -1.92 -2.30 -6.98
N LEU A 99 -1.11 -2.94 -6.14
CA LEU A 99 0.28 -2.56 -5.95
C LEU A 99 1.13 -2.82 -7.21
N ILE A 100 0.92 -3.93 -7.92
CA ILE A 100 1.62 -4.20 -9.18
C ILE A 100 1.27 -3.14 -10.22
N PHE A 101 -0.01 -2.78 -10.34
CA PHE A 101 -0.44 -1.71 -11.24
C PHE A 101 0.19 -0.37 -10.88
N LEU A 102 0.10 0.07 -9.62
CA LEU A 102 0.67 1.34 -9.16
C LEU A 102 2.19 1.39 -9.32
N ALA A 103 2.89 0.31 -8.98
CA ALA A 103 4.34 0.21 -9.16
C ALA A 103 4.72 0.35 -10.63
N SER A 104 4.04 -0.37 -11.52
CA SER A 104 4.27 -0.26 -12.97
C SER A 104 3.95 1.15 -13.49
N SER A 105 2.87 1.78 -13.01
CA SER A 105 2.37 3.07 -13.49
C SER A 105 3.19 4.26 -12.98
N ILE A 106 3.57 4.26 -11.70
CA ILE A 106 4.24 5.39 -11.06
C ILE A 106 5.76 5.28 -11.22
N LYS A 107 6.33 4.09 -11.01
CA LYS A 107 7.78 3.86 -11.05
C LYS A 107 8.17 3.30 -12.42
N LYS A 108 8.23 4.17 -13.43
CA LYS A 108 8.52 3.81 -14.84
C LYS A 108 9.84 3.04 -15.05
N SER A 109 10.85 3.28 -14.20
CA SER A 109 12.11 2.52 -14.22
C SER A 109 12.18 1.42 -13.17
N GLY A 110 11.06 1.11 -12.51
CA GLY A 110 10.93 0.13 -11.45
C GLY A 110 11.08 -1.31 -11.95
N LYS A 111 11.32 -2.22 -11.01
CA LYS A 111 11.53 -3.65 -11.27
C LYS A 111 10.26 -4.31 -11.81
N VAL A 112 9.08 -3.88 -11.37
CA VAL A 112 7.80 -4.36 -11.91
C VAL A 112 7.70 -4.03 -13.40
N ARG A 113 7.90 -2.76 -13.78
CA ARG A 113 7.83 -2.34 -15.18
C ARG A 113 8.82 -3.09 -16.05
N GLN A 114 10.08 -3.18 -15.61
CA GLN A 114 11.12 -3.93 -16.32
C GLN A 114 10.76 -5.41 -16.49
N PHE A 115 10.18 -6.04 -15.46
CA PHE A 115 9.76 -7.43 -15.50
C PHE A 115 8.62 -7.62 -16.51
N LEU A 116 7.58 -6.79 -16.46
CA LEU A 116 6.42 -6.90 -17.35
C LEU A 116 6.83 -6.72 -18.82
N ILE A 117 7.67 -5.74 -19.14
CA ILE A 117 8.16 -5.53 -20.51
C ILE A 117 9.03 -6.69 -20.97
N SER A 118 10.03 -7.08 -20.17
CA SER A 118 10.97 -8.15 -20.58
C SER A 118 10.32 -9.52 -20.73
N SER A 119 9.22 -9.76 -20.03
CA SER A 119 8.41 -10.98 -20.14
C SER A 119 7.35 -10.89 -21.24
N GLY A 120 7.22 -9.73 -21.92
CA GLY A 120 6.23 -9.51 -22.96
C GLY A 120 4.80 -9.38 -22.44
N TYR A 121 4.63 -9.03 -21.16
CA TYR A 121 3.33 -8.85 -20.48
C TYR A 121 2.83 -7.40 -20.49
N ALA A 122 3.66 -6.43 -20.92
CA ALA A 122 3.25 -5.05 -21.12
C ALA A 122 3.88 -4.46 -22.39
N ASP A 123 3.17 -3.52 -23.03
CA ASP A 123 3.67 -2.70 -24.15
C ASP A 123 3.89 -1.26 -23.70
N GLU A 124 5.02 -0.68 -24.12
CA GLU A 124 5.39 0.69 -23.79
C GLU A 124 5.48 1.56 -25.06
N VAL A 125 4.81 2.71 -25.01
CA VAL A 125 4.90 3.78 -26.01
C VAL A 125 5.20 5.08 -25.27
N ASP A 126 6.26 5.79 -25.67
CA ASP A 126 6.68 7.05 -25.06
C ASP A 126 6.84 7.01 -23.52
N GLY A 127 7.27 5.86 -22.98
CA GLY A 127 7.45 5.69 -21.53
C GLY A 127 6.15 5.43 -20.76
N LEU A 128 5.05 5.08 -21.46
CA LEU A 128 3.74 4.78 -20.91
C LEU A 128 3.30 3.37 -21.30
N ASP A 129 2.78 2.62 -20.31
CA ASP A 129 2.13 1.33 -20.51
C ASP A 129 0.76 1.56 -21.13
N THR A 130 0.58 1.04 -22.33
CA THR A 130 -0.66 1.18 -23.10
C THR A 130 -1.55 -0.06 -23.04
N SER A 131 -1.06 -1.11 -22.37
CA SER A 131 -1.64 -2.45 -22.40
C SER A 131 -2.31 -2.85 -21.08
N SER A 132 -1.78 -2.39 -19.94
CA SER A 132 -2.29 -2.75 -18.62
C SER A 132 -3.50 -1.93 -18.23
N ILE A 133 -4.51 -2.59 -17.64
CA ILE A 133 -5.75 -1.99 -17.17
C ILE A 133 -6.08 -2.55 -15.79
N LEU A 134 -6.17 -1.68 -14.79
CA LEU A 134 -6.73 -2.02 -13.49
C LEU A 134 -8.24 -1.81 -13.53
N LYS A 135 -9.01 -2.87 -13.33
CA LYS A 135 -10.44 -2.77 -13.07
C LYS A 135 -10.66 -2.79 -11.57
N ILE A 136 -11.31 -1.78 -11.01
CA ILE A 136 -11.59 -1.72 -9.57
C ILE A 136 -12.99 -1.18 -9.30
N ALA A 137 -13.67 -1.78 -8.33
CA ALA A 137 -14.97 -1.27 -7.91
C ALA A 137 -14.81 0.01 -7.09
N PHE A 138 -15.59 1.02 -7.45
CA PHE A 138 -15.63 2.32 -6.79
C PHE A 138 -17.07 2.75 -6.49
N ARG A 139 -17.27 3.51 -5.41
CA ARG A 139 -18.53 4.18 -5.09
C ARG A 139 -18.28 5.49 -4.33
N VAL A 140 -19.31 6.30 -4.23
CA VAL A 140 -19.42 7.39 -3.26
C VAL A 140 -20.81 7.31 -2.67
N ASP A 141 -20.92 7.07 -1.36
CA ASP A 141 -22.24 6.92 -0.74
C ASP A 141 -22.93 8.25 -0.45
N SER A 142 -24.23 8.17 -0.15
CA SER A 142 -25.04 9.36 0.16
C SER A 142 -24.67 10.06 1.47
N GLN A 143 -23.94 9.40 2.37
CA GLN A 143 -23.48 10.00 3.62
C GLN A 143 -22.30 10.91 3.35
N TYR A 144 -21.33 10.46 2.56
CA TYR A 144 -20.18 11.26 2.16
C TYR A 144 -20.59 12.47 1.33
N VAL A 145 -21.51 12.29 0.37
CA VAL A 145 -22.12 13.40 -0.39
C VAL A 145 -22.70 14.46 0.56
N ARG A 146 -23.50 14.04 1.55
CA ARG A 146 -24.07 14.97 2.54
C ARG A 146 -22.98 15.69 3.35
N GLN A 147 -21.92 14.99 3.76
CA GLN A 147 -20.81 15.61 4.48
C GLN A 147 -20.10 16.68 3.64
N VAL A 148 -19.95 16.45 2.32
CA VAL A 148 -19.33 17.42 1.40
C VAL A 148 -20.24 18.64 1.21
N GLN A 149 -21.55 18.42 1.04
CA GLN A 149 -22.55 19.49 0.93
C GLN A 149 -22.67 20.31 2.23
N ASP A 150 -22.61 19.66 3.39
CA ASP A 150 -22.57 20.34 4.69
C ASP A 150 -21.27 21.15 4.86
N ALA A 151 -20.14 20.62 4.39
CA ALA A 151 -18.87 21.34 4.37
C ALA A 151 -18.94 22.60 3.47
N LEU A 152 -19.49 22.50 2.26
CA LEU A 152 -19.75 23.64 1.37
C LEU A 152 -20.56 24.74 2.07
N ASN A 153 -21.64 24.36 2.76
CA ASN A 153 -22.49 25.29 3.50
C ASN A 153 -21.76 25.96 4.68
N ARG A 154 -20.82 25.26 5.32
CA ARG A 154 -19.99 25.81 6.40
C ARG A 154 -18.91 26.75 5.85
N GLU A 155 -18.28 26.39 4.74
CA GLU A 155 -17.29 27.23 4.05
C GLU A 155 -17.88 28.55 3.59
N ALA A 156 -19.12 28.54 3.09
CA ALA A 156 -19.86 29.76 2.74
C ALA A 156 -20.09 30.70 3.94
N ARG A 157 -19.99 30.19 5.18
CA ARG A 157 -20.07 30.96 6.43
C ARG A 157 -18.68 31.33 6.99
N GLY A 158 -17.61 31.04 6.26
CA GLY A 158 -16.23 31.36 6.63
C GLY A 158 -15.48 30.27 7.39
N ASP A 159 -16.02 29.05 7.46
CA ASP A 159 -15.31 27.93 8.09
C ASP A 159 -14.21 27.40 7.16
N THR A 160 -12.97 27.33 7.66
CA THR A 160 -11.81 26.83 6.93
C THR A 160 -11.38 25.44 7.34
N ASN A 161 -12.04 24.83 8.34
CA ASN A 161 -11.71 23.50 8.85
C ASN A 161 -12.81 22.50 8.48
N THR A 162 -12.86 22.14 7.20
CA THR A 162 -13.86 21.23 6.65
C THR A 162 -13.20 20.02 6.00
N ILE A 163 -13.98 18.96 5.77
CA ILE A 163 -13.49 17.77 5.08
C ILE A 163 -12.95 18.09 3.67
N ARG A 164 -13.46 19.14 3.01
CA ARG A 164 -13.01 19.55 1.68
C ARG A 164 -11.60 20.12 1.67
N GLN A 165 -11.16 20.63 2.82
CA GLN A 165 -9.81 21.14 3.03
C GLN A 165 -8.82 20.03 3.44
N THR A 166 -9.23 18.76 3.50
CA THR A 166 -8.31 17.64 3.76
C THR A 166 -7.56 17.25 2.49
N ALA A 167 -6.32 16.79 2.63
CA ALA A 167 -5.55 16.28 1.49
C ALA A 167 -6.23 15.07 0.83
N PHE A 168 -6.87 14.22 1.65
CA PHE A 168 -7.63 13.07 1.16
C PHE A 168 -8.80 13.48 0.25
N HIS A 169 -9.63 14.46 0.65
CA HIS A 169 -10.75 14.89 -0.18
C HIS A 169 -10.30 15.52 -1.50
N ARG A 170 -9.29 16.40 -1.47
CA ARG A 170 -8.75 17.02 -2.70
C ARG A 170 -8.20 15.97 -3.67
N THR A 171 -7.49 14.98 -3.14
CA THR A 171 -7.03 13.85 -3.94
C THR A 171 -8.19 12.99 -4.46
N LEU A 172 -9.21 12.75 -3.64
CA LEU A 172 -10.41 12.00 -4.05
C LEU A 172 -11.18 12.71 -5.16
N GLU A 173 -11.36 14.03 -5.06
CA GLU A 173 -11.99 14.87 -6.08
C GLU A 173 -11.24 14.74 -7.41
N SER A 174 -9.92 14.94 -7.39
CA SER A 174 -9.07 14.77 -8.58
C SER A 174 -9.09 13.33 -9.13
N PHE A 175 -9.09 12.32 -8.25
CA PHE A 175 -9.21 10.92 -8.66
C PHE A 175 -10.55 10.63 -9.34
N ILE A 176 -11.67 11.16 -8.82
CA ILE A 176 -12.98 10.95 -9.44
C ILE A 176 -13.01 11.60 -10.82
N GLU A 177 -12.57 12.85 -10.93
CA GLU A 177 -12.58 13.60 -12.19
C GLU A 177 -11.78 12.90 -13.30
N ASN A 178 -10.60 12.36 -12.96
CA ASN A 178 -9.70 11.75 -13.95
C ASN A 178 -9.96 10.27 -14.21
N CYS A 179 -10.47 9.51 -13.22
CA CYS A 179 -10.55 8.04 -13.32
C CYS A 179 -11.98 7.49 -13.35
N ILE A 180 -12.99 8.26 -12.92
CA ILE A 180 -14.33 7.72 -12.61
C ILE A 180 -15.42 8.45 -13.40
N GLN A 181 -15.56 9.75 -13.17
CA GLN A 181 -16.60 10.59 -13.72
C GLN A 181 -16.11 12.04 -13.80
N ASP A 182 -15.96 12.53 -15.02
CA ASP A 182 -15.61 13.92 -15.31
C ASP A 182 -16.66 14.88 -14.72
N GLN A 183 -16.19 16.02 -14.19
CA GLN A 183 -17.02 17.10 -13.63
C GLN A 183 -17.99 16.65 -12.52
N TYR A 184 -17.58 15.71 -11.66
CA TYR A 184 -18.39 15.31 -10.51
C TYR A 184 -18.39 16.39 -9.41
N ASP A 185 -19.58 16.85 -9.03
CA ASP A 185 -19.80 17.97 -8.09
C ASP A 185 -20.25 17.55 -6.69
N PHE A 186 -20.33 16.23 -6.44
CA PHE A 186 -20.85 15.66 -5.20
C PHE A 186 -22.32 16.04 -4.90
N ASP A 187 -23.18 16.24 -5.92
CA ASP A 187 -24.62 16.42 -5.72
C ASP A 187 -25.37 15.08 -5.57
N GLU A 188 -24.96 14.05 -6.30
CA GLU A 188 -25.55 12.71 -6.27
C GLU A 188 -24.53 11.62 -5.92
N PRO A 189 -24.92 10.54 -5.20
CA PRO A 189 -23.99 9.45 -4.88
C PRO A 189 -23.63 8.62 -6.13
N ILE A 190 -22.36 8.24 -6.23
CA ILE A 190 -21.88 7.27 -7.22
C ILE A 190 -22.20 5.85 -6.74
N LYS A 191 -23.10 5.16 -7.44
CA LYS A 191 -23.41 3.75 -7.15
C LYS A 191 -22.19 2.87 -7.40
N LYS A 192 -22.05 1.81 -6.60
CA LYS A 192 -20.95 0.85 -6.74
C LYS A 192 -20.93 0.26 -8.15
N ASN A 193 -19.85 0.53 -8.87
CA ASN A 193 -19.58 -0.01 -10.21
C ASN A 193 -18.08 -0.27 -10.37
N VAL A 194 -17.72 -1.07 -11.37
CA VAL A 194 -16.32 -1.36 -11.72
C VAL A 194 -15.87 -0.39 -12.80
N PHE A 195 -14.73 0.27 -12.56
CA PHE A 195 -14.15 1.25 -13.48
C PHE A 195 -12.79 0.77 -13.97
N ASP A 196 -12.48 1.12 -15.22
CA ASP A 196 -11.20 0.81 -15.86
C ASP A 196 -10.25 1.98 -15.63
N ILE A 197 -9.10 1.71 -15.01
CA ILE A 197 -8.05 2.68 -14.70
C ILE A 197 -6.78 2.29 -15.45
N ARG A 198 -6.22 3.24 -16.18
CA ARG A 198 -4.96 3.14 -16.94
C ARG A 198 -3.89 4.00 -16.30
N GLN A 199 -2.65 3.83 -16.76
CA GLN A 199 -1.54 4.62 -16.24
C GLN A 199 -1.77 6.12 -16.41
N ASP A 200 -2.24 6.56 -17.58
CA ASP A 200 -2.44 7.98 -17.87
C ASP A 200 -3.48 8.62 -16.95
N ASP A 201 -4.54 7.88 -16.60
CA ASP A 201 -5.55 8.33 -15.65
C ASP A 201 -4.90 8.61 -14.28
N VAL A 202 -4.12 7.65 -13.76
CA VAL A 202 -3.41 7.79 -12.47
C VAL A 202 -2.40 8.94 -12.50
N LEU A 203 -1.66 9.09 -13.59
CA LEU A 203 -0.67 10.18 -13.72
C LEU A 203 -1.31 11.57 -13.84
N SER A 204 -2.59 11.64 -14.19
CA SER A 204 -3.37 12.87 -14.26
C SER A 204 -3.98 13.28 -12.91
N VAL A 205 -3.98 12.37 -11.92
CA VAL A 205 -4.47 12.67 -10.58
C VAL A 205 -3.50 13.55 -9.80
N SER A 206 -4.03 14.60 -9.17
CA SER A 206 -3.29 15.44 -8.22
C SER A 206 -3.35 14.82 -6.82
N PHE A 207 -2.24 14.22 -6.39
CA PHE A 207 -2.11 13.65 -5.05
C PHE A 207 -1.57 14.69 -4.07
N ASP A 208 -2.38 15.02 -3.08
CA ASP A 208 -2.10 16.11 -2.13
C ASP A 208 -1.54 15.60 -0.80
N THR A 209 -0.83 16.46 -0.07
CA THR A 209 -0.27 16.20 1.25
C THR A 209 -0.97 17.03 2.32
N GLU A 210 -1.08 16.52 3.55
CA GLU A 210 -1.64 17.32 4.64
C GLU A 210 -0.79 18.58 4.88
N ARG A 211 -1.47 19.72 5.04
CA ARG A 211 -0.81 20.98 5.36
C ARG A 211 -0.36 20.92 6.82
N LEU A 212 0.94 21.05 7.05
CA LEU A 212 1.49 21.17 8.39
C LEU A 212 1.34 22.61 8.87
N GLU A 213 0.94 22.81 10.13
CA GLU A 213 1.01 24.12 10.76
C GLU A 213 2.47 24.51 11.02
N ASP A 214 2.76 25.82 11.02
CA ASP A 214 4.11 26.34 11.25
C ASP A 214 4.69 25.80 12.58
N GLY A 215 5.73 24.97 12.49
CA GLY A 215 6.42 24.37 13.64
C GLY A 215 6.06 22.90 13.91
N GLU A 216 5.11 22.31 13.18
CA GLU A 216 4.90 20.85 13.23
C GLU A 216 5.98 20.13 12.41
N ALA A 217 6.65 19.16 13.04
CA ALA A 217 7.59 18.30 12.34
C ALA A 217 6.83 17.42 11.34
N SER A 218 7.35 17.32 10.11
CA SER A 218 6.82 16.40 9.11
C SER A 218 6.86 14.97 9.65
N LYS A 219 5.69 14.35 9.77
CA LYS A 219 5.58 12.95 10.18
C LYS A 219 5.96 12.07 8.99
N ILE A 220 6.83 11.09 9.25
CA ILE A 220 7.22 10.09 8.25
C ILE A 220 5.98 9.27 7.89
N THR A 221 5.62 9.30 6.61
CA THR A 221 4.43 8.65 6.05
C THR A 221 4.74 8.07 4.68
N PHE A 222 3.87 7.19 4.16
CA PHE A 222 3.96 6.76 2.77
C PHE A 222 3.70 7.92 1.80
N ASP A 223 4.23 7.75 0.59
CA ASP A 223 4.02 8.67 -0.54
C ASP A 223 2.52 8.94 -0.74
N PRO A 224 2.10 10.18 -1.06
CA PRO A 224 0.70 10.59 -1.11
C PRO A 224 -0.17 9.72 -2.01
N GLU A 225 0.38 9.28 -3.14
CA GLU A 225 -0.30 8.41 -4.10
C GLU A 225 -0.71 7.10 -3.43
N ILE A 226 0.24 6.48 -2.74
CA ILE A 226 0.03 5.19 -2.11
C ILE A 226 -0.80 5.32 -0.84
N GLY A 227 -0.56 6.38 -0.06
CA GLY A 227 -1.38 6.73 1.11
C GLY A 227 -2.85 6.90 0.75
N PHE A 228 -3.17 7.56 -0.37
CA PHE A 228 -4.53 7.70 -0.88
C PHE A 228 -5.17 6.33 -1.16
N PHE A 229 -4.54 5.49 -1.97
CA PHE A 229 -5.11 4.17 -2.33
C PHE A 229 -5.32 3.28 -1.11
N ILE A 230 -4.39 3.30 -0.15
CA ILE A 230 -4.54 2.55 1.11
C ILE A 230 -5.76 3.07 1.88
N ARG A 231 -5.89 4.39 2.08
CA ARG A 231 -7.05 5.01 2.77
C ARG A 231 -8.36 4.69 2.05
N ALA A 232 -8.39 4.85 0.74
CA ALA A 232 -9.57 4.63 -0.09
C ALA A 232 -10.02 3.17 -0.13
N CYS A 233 -9.09 2.21 -0.03
CA CYS A 233 -9.42 0.78 0.08
C CYS A 233 -9.81 0.33 1.49
N HIS A 234 -9.32 1.04 2.52
CA HIS A 234 -9.71 0.77 3.91
C HIS A 234 -11.10 1.29 4.24
N ASN A 235 -11.44 2.44 3.68
CA ASN A 235 -12.78 2.97 3.78
C ASN A 235 -13.65 2.29 2.72
N THR A 236 -14.55 1.40 3.16
CA THR A 236 -15.45 0.67 2.25
C THR A 236 -16.35 1.59 1.41
N ASN A 237 -16.33 2.90 1.66
CA ASN A 237 -17.11 3.89 0.96
C ASN A 237 -16.50 4.33 -0.38
N PHE A 238 -15.25 3.98 -0.69
CA PHE A 238 -14.59 4.38 -1.94
C PHE A 238 -14.17 3.20 -2.81
N LEU A 239 -12.98 2.63 -2.59
CA LEU A 239 -12.43 1.56 -3.41
C LEU A 239 -12.62 0.19 -2.76
N ASP A 240 -12.97 -0.81 -3.57
CA ASP A 240 -13.04 -2.19 -3.14
C ASP A 240 -11.99 -3.03 -3.87
N LYS A 241 -10.87 -3.25 -3.18
CA LYS A 241 -9.74 -4.06 -3.69
C LYS A 241 -10.09 -5.53 -3.90
N GLU A 242 -11.06 -6.08 -3.16
CA GLU A 242 -11.48 -7.49 -3.36
C GLU A 242 -12.22 -7.63 -4.70
N ALA A 243 -12.98 -6.60 -5.06
CA ALA A 243 -13.62 -6.45 -6.36
C ALA A 243 -12.71 -5.74 -7.38
N SER A 244 -11.44 -6.14 -7.43
CA SER A 244 -10.48 -5.66 -8.43
C SER A 244 -9.94 -6.79 -9.32
N SER A 245 -9.55 -6.44 -10.54
CA SER A 245 -8.85 -7.30 -11.51
C SER A 245 -7.77 -6.49 -12.21
N LEU A 246 -6.61 -7.11 -12.46
CA LEU A 246 -5.55 -6.50 -13.25
C LEU A 246 -5.40 -7.29 -14.54
N PHE A 247 -5.67 -6.62 -15.67
CA PHE A 247 -5.44 -7.15 -17.01
C PHE A 247 -4.14 -6.59 -17.54
N LEU A 248 -3.23 -7.47 -17.92
CA LEU A 248 -1.99 -7.15 -18.60
C LEU A 248 -2.20 -7.31 -20.13
N LYS A 249 -1.12 -7.20 -20.90
CA LYS A 249 -1.17 -7.36 -22.36
C LYS A 249 -1.92 -8.62 -22.78
N ASN A 250 -2.74 -8.50 -23.83
CA ASN A 250 -3.58 -9.56 -24.38
C ASN A 250 -4.61 -10.14 -23.39
N GLY A 251 -4.94 -9.42 -22.32
CA GLY A 251 -5.92 -9.86 -21.32
C GLY A 251 -5.37 -10.87 -20.32
N LEU A 252 -4.04 -11.02 -20.23
CA LEU A 252 -3.38 -11.87 -19.24
C LEU A 252 -3.70 -11.39 -17.82
N GLU A 253 -4.16 -12.28 -16.95
CA GLU A 253 -4.40 -11.96 -15.54
C GLU A 253 -3.29 -12.50 -14.65
N LEU A 254 -3.19 -12.00 -13.41
CA LEU A 254 -2.21 -12.50 -12.44
C LEU A 254 -2.37 -14.01 -12.13
N GLY A 255 -3.58 -14.56 -12.30
CA GLY A 255 -3.85 -15.99 -12.12
C GLY A 255 -3.29 -16.88 -13.23
N ASP A 256 -2.91 -16.31 -14.36
CA ASP A 256 -2.32 -17.04 -15.49
C ASP A 256 -0.78 -17.15 -15.37
N LEU A 257 -0.19 -16.40 -14.43
CA LEU A 257 1.25 -16.42 -14.16
C LEU A 257 1.63 -17.64 -13.33
N SER A 258 2.89 -18.08 -13.43
CA SER A 258 3.40 -19.06 -12.47
C SER A 258 3.48 -18.45 -11.06
N ASP A 259 3.34 -19.29 -10.02
CA ASP A 259 3.43 -18.85 -8.62
C ASP A 259 4.68 -18.01 -8.34
N GLY A 260 5.81 -18.38 -8.95
CA GLY A 260 7.07 -17.66 -8.80
C GLY A 260 7.10 -16.29 -9.49
N GLU A 261 6.45 -16.14 -10.64
CA GLU A 261 6.31 -14.85 -11.33
C GLU A 261 5.37 -13.92 -10.59
N PHE A 262 4.24 -14.45 -10.10
CA PHE A 262 3.32 -13.70 -9.25
C PHE A 262 4.03 -13.19 -7.99
N GLN A 263 4.72 -14.09 -7.27
CA GLN A 263 5.42 -13.76 -6.03
C GLN A 263 6.50 -12.69 -6.25
N ILE A 264 7.32 -12.81 -7.30
CA ILE A 264 8.38 -11.84 -7.57
C ILE A 264 7.82 -10.48 -7.99
N LEU A 265 6.76 -10.45 -8.81
CA LEU A 265 6.07 -9.21 -9.19
C LEU A 265 5.51 -8.50 -7.96
N PHE A 266 4.89 -9.25 -7.05
CA PHE A 266 4.34 -8.66 -5.85
C PHE A 266 5.43 -8.09 -4.94
N LEU A 267 6.51 -8.84 -4.70
CA LEU A 267 7.67 -8.35 -3.94
C LEU A 267 8.32 -7.11 -4.59
N TYR A 268 8.48 -7.11 -5.92
CA TYR A 268 8.99 -5.96 -6.64
C TYR A 268 8.08 -4.75 -6.51
N SER A 269 6.76 -4.93 -6.52
CA SER A 269 5.83 -3.82 -6.34
C SER A 269 5.97 -3.17 -4.97
N ILE A 270 6.19 -3.97 -3.93
CA ILE A 270 6.42 -3.48 -2.57
C ILE A 270 7.75 -2.72 -2.50
N ILE A 271 8.82 -3.25 -3.09
CA ILE A 271 10.11 -2.55 -3.10
C ILE A 271 10.01 -1.26 -3.89
N ASP A 272 9.51 -1.30 -5.13
CA ASP A 272 9.44 -0.13 -6.01
C ASP A 272 8.64 1.02 -5.39
N LEU A 273 7.57 0.71 -4.65
CA LEU A 273 6.67 1.72 -4.08
C LEU A 273 7.13 2.29 -2.74
N PHE A 274 7.83 1.51 -1.92
CA PHE A 274 8.07 1.91 -0.52
C PHE A 274 9.55 2.11 -0.15
N ASP A 275 10.49 1.74 -1.02
CA ASP A 275 11.93 1.79 -0.71
C ASP A 275 12.41 3.22 -0.43
N SER A 276 12.94 3.44 0.78
CA SER A 276 13.60 4.68 1.21
C SER A 276 14.52 4.38 2.39
N GLU A 277 15.39 5.32 2.75
CA GLU A 277 16.35 5.17 3.86
C GLU A 277 15.67 4.89 5.21
N GLU A 278 14.45 5.37 5.39
CA GLU A 278 13.65 5.23 6.59
C GLU A 278 12.73 4.00 6.57
N THR A 279 12.80 3.15 5.53
CA THR A 279 11.87 2.02 5.38
C THR A 279 12.48 0.71 5.87
N ILE A 280 11.77 0.06 6.80
CA ILE A 280 12.04 -1.30 7.25
C ILE A 280 11.05 -2.25 6.57
N PHE A 281 11.58 -3.11 5.71
CA PHE A 281 10.82 -4.20 5.10
C PHE A 281 10.83 -5.45 6.00
N ILE A 282 9.65 -6.00 6.23
CA ILE A 282 9.45 -7.24 6.98
C ILE A 282 8.79 -8.25 6.04
N PHE A 283 9.57 -9.24 5.62
CA PHE A 283 9.12 -10.28 4.70
C PHE A 283 9.08 -11.65 5.40
N ASP A 284 7.88 -12.19 5.54
CA ASP A 284 7.64 -13.55 6.04
C ASP A 284 7.43 -14.49 4.84
N GLU A 285 8.27 -15.53 4.73
CA GLU A 285 8.23 -16.53 3.64
C GLU A 285 8.38 -15.96 2.20
N ALA A 286 9.08 -14.84 2.02
CA ALA A 286 9.23 -14.22 0.69
C ALA A 286 9.87 -15.11 -0.39
N ASP A 287 10.70 -16.08 0.00
CA ASP A 287 11.34 -17.05 -0.89
C ASP A 287 10.47 -18.27 -1.22
N SER A 288 9.30 -18.41 -0.59
CA SER A 288 8.34 -19.46 -0.91
C SER A 288 7.96 -19.42 -2.39
N HIS A 289 7.84 -20.60 -3.00
CA HIS A 289 7.48 -20.79 -4.42
C HIS A 289 8.45 -20.18 -5.45
N LEU A 290 9.55 -19.54 -5.03
CA LEU A 290 10.57 -19.02 -5.93
C LEU A 290 11.58 -20.11 -6.29
N HIS A 291 11.80 -20.31 -7.59
CA HIS A 291 12.95 -21.07 -8.06
C HIS A 291 14.26 -20.40 -7.64
N PHE A 292 15.31 -21.17 -7.32
CA PHE A 292 16.55 -20.65 -6.72
C PHE A 292 17.19 -19.47 -7.48
N LYS A 293 17.07 -19.43 -8.82
CA LYS A 293 17.55 -18.31 -9.64
C LYS A 293 16.79 -17.00 -9.38
N ASN A 294 15.48 -17.08 -9.13
CA ASN A 294 14.67 -15.91 -8.79
C ASN A 294 14.94 -15.45 -7.36
N VAL A 295 15.19 -16.40 -6.45
CA VAL A 295 15.68 -16.11 -5.10
C VAL A 295 16.99 -15.34 -5.17
N GLU A 296 17.98 -15.82 -5.94
CA GLU A 296 19.26 -15.12 -6.13
C GLU A 296 19.10 -13.72 -6.73
N ARG A 297 18.26 -13.56 -7.76
CA ARG A 297 17.94 -12.24 -8.34
C ARG A 297 17.31 -11.31 -7.32
N PHE A 298 16.38 -11.81 -6.52
CA PHE A 298 15.74 -11.05 -5.45
C PHE A 298 16.75 -10.60 -4.38
N TRP A 299 17.61 -11.51 -3.90
CA TRP A 299 18.68 -11.15 -2.96
C TRP A 299 19.65 -10.12 -3.51
N ASN A 300 20.01 -10.22 -4.80
CA ASN A 300 20.87 -9.24 -5.45
C ASN A 300 20.20 -7.86 -5.55
N CYS A 301 18.88 -7.82 -5.73
CA CYS A 301 18.10 -6.59 -5.65
C CYS A 301 18.18 -5.99 -4.23
N LEU A 302 17.92 -6.78 -3.19
CA LEU A 302 17.92 -6.31 -1.79
C LEU A 302 19.30 -5.83 -1.30
N LYS A 303 20.40 -6.30 -1.89
CA LYS A 303 21.76 -5.87 -1.51
C LYS A 303 22.21 -4.58 -2.18
N ARG A 304 21.68 -4.28 -3.37
CA ARG A 304 22.10 -3.15 -4.22
C ARG A 304 21.37 -1.86 -3.87
N ASN A 305 20.09 -1.96 -3.57
CA ASN A 305 19.33 -0.94 -2.85
C ASN A 305 19.87 -0.84 -1.44
#